data_AF-A0A529XH04-F1
#
_entry.id   AF-A0A529XH04-F1
#
_cell.length_a   1.000
_cell.length_b   1.000
_cell.length_c   1.000
_cell.angle_alpha   90.00
_cell.angle_beta   90.00
_cell.angle_gamma   90.00
#
_symmetry.space_group_name_H-M   'P 1'
#
loop_
_entity.id
_entity.type
_entity.pdbx_description
1 polymer ?
#
loop_
_entity_poly.entity_id
_entity_poly.type
_entity_poly.pdbx_seq_one_letter_code
_entity_poly.pdbx_strand_id
1 'polypeptide(L)'
;MTNAKRTATEPRRRPKQERSRERIDAILATTMRLIGEKGIDAVTMKEVGALAGGPIATVYHYFPSKSAILAMLYERFAEESRARFGAIIVGINGLGDVTAAADRML
;
A
#
# COMPACT_ATOMS: atom_id res chain seq x y z
N MET A 1 -24.01 33.05 33.71
CA MET A 1 -24.67 31.87 33.11
C MET A 1 -23.62 31.04 32.40
N THR A 2 -23.46 29.80 32.85
CA THR A 2 -22.52 28.71 32.52
C THR A 2 -22.41 28.46 31.00
N ASN A 3 -21.22 28.64 30.40
CA ASN A 3 -20.21 27.65 30.00
C ASN A 3 -20.68 26.50 29.08
N ALA A 4 -20.09 26.43 27.88
CA ALA A 4 -19.87 25.17 27.17
C ALA A 4 -18.37 25.05 26.85
N LYS A 5 -17.68 24.28 27.70
CA LYS A 5 -16.29 23.86 27.56
C LYS A 5 -16.10 23.18 26.19
N ARG A 6 -15.30 23.78 25.31
CA ARG A 6 -14.65 23.04 24.22
C ARG A 6 -13.67 22.08 24.87
N THR A 7 -14.00 20.79 24.86
CA THR A 7 -13.15 19.69 25.33
C THR A 7 -11.80 19.72 24.60
N ALA A 8 -10.73 19.97 25.36
CA ALA A 8 -9.36 20.09 24.89
C ALA A 8 -8.69 18.72 24.75
N THR A 9 -9.23 17.83 23.90
CA THR A 9 -8.68 16.47 23.74
C THR A 9 -8.59 15.99 22.29
N GLU A 10 -8.91 16.83 21.30
CA GLU A 10 -8.63 16.50 19.90
C GLU A 10 -7.32 17.16 19.43
N PRO A 11 -6.33 16.40 18.93
CA PRO A 11 -5.12 16.97 18.37
C PRO A 11 -5.48 17.83 17.15
N ARG A 12 -5.21 19.14 17.23
CA ARG A 12 -5.54 20.14 16.19
C ARG A 12 -4.80 19.96 14.85
N ARG A 13 -3.81 19.06 14.79
CA ARG A 13 -3.08 18.69 13.58
C ARG A 13 -2.77 17.19 13.64
N ARG A 14 -3.31 16.42 12.69
CA ARG A 14 -2.84 15.04 12.46
C ARG A 14 -1.34 15.06 12.16
N PRO A 15 -0.54 14.13 12.70
CA PRO A 15 0.89 14.04 12.43
C PRO A 15 1.18 13.99 10.92
N LYS A 16 2.17 14.77 10.45
CA LYS A 16 2.57 14.84 9.03
C LYS A 16 2.89 13.45 8.45
N GLN A 17 3.46 12.56 9.25
CA GLN A 17 3.77 11.19 8.84
C GLN A 17 2.52 10.36 8.53
N GLU A 18 1.47 10.47 9.34
CA GLU A 18 0.21 9.72 9.13
C GLU A 18 -0.44 10.13 7.81
N ARG A 19 -0.60 11.43 7.58
CA ARG A 19 -1.15 11.94 6.31
C ARG A 19 -0.30 11.55 5.10
N SER A 20 1.02 11.50 5.26
CA SER A 20 1.91 11.05 4.21
C SER A 20 1.73 9.56 3.89
N ARG A 21 1.54 8.72 4.93
CA ARG A 21 1.26 7.28 4.77
C ARG A 21 -0.08 7.07 4.08
N GLU A 22 -1.15 7.70 4.56
CA GLU A 22 -2.48 7.65 3.95
C GLU A 22 -2.44 8.02 2.46
N ARG A 23 -1.64 9.05 2.11
CA ARG A 23 -1.52 9.48 0.72
C ARG A 23 -0.77 8.47 -0.15
N ILE A 24 0.33 7.90 0.36
CA ILE A 24 1.06 6.84 -0.33
C ILE A 24 0.12 5.64 -0.54
N ASP A 25 -0.58 5.20 0.50
CA ASP A 25 -1.48 4.05 0.43
C ASP A 25 -2.61 4.27 -0.60
N ALA A 26 -3.20 5.46 -0.64
CA ALA A 26 -4.21 5.81 -1.65
C ALA A 26 -3.67 5.73 -3.09
N ILE A 27 -2.43 6.20 -3.32
CA ILE A 27 -1.77 6.13 -4.63
C ILE A 27 -1.52 4.67 -5.03
N LEU A 28 -0.99 3.86 -4.12
CA LEU A 28 -0.68 2.45 -4.36
C LEU A 28 -1.95 1.64 -4.63
N ALA A 29 -2.98 1.79 -3.80
CA ALA A 29 -4.26 1.09 -3.95
C ALA A 29 -4.95 1.46 -5.28
N THR A 30 -4.95 2.74 -5.64
CA THR A 30 -5.49 3.21 -6.92
C THR A 30 -4.71 2.61 -8.10
N THR A 31 -3.38 2.60 -8.01
CA THR A 31 -2.53 2.06 -9.08
C THR A 31 -2.75 0.56 -9.26
N MET A 32 -2.80 -0.20 -8.17
CA MET A 32 -3.06 -1.64 -8.20
C MET A 32 -4.43 -1.96 -8.82
N ARG A 33 -5.48 -1.21 -8.44
CA ARG A 33 -6.82 -1.36 -9.03
C ARG A 33 -6.80 -1.12 -10.55
N LEU A 34 -6.19 -0.03 -11.00
CA LEU A 34 -6.10 0.29 -12.43
C LEU A 34 -5.29 -0.76 -13.21
N ILE A 35 -4.23 -1.31 -12.61
CA ILE A 35 -3.48 -2.42 -13.23
C ILE A 35 -4.39 -3.64 -13.43
N GLY A 36 -5.20 -3.99 -12.42
CA GLY A 36 -6.15 -5.09 -12.53
C GLY A 36 -7.25 -4.87 -13.57
N GLU A 37 -7.67 -3.61 -13.78
CA GLU A 37 -8.72 -3.27 -14.74
C GLU A 37 -8.25 -3.25 -16.20
N LYS A 38 -7.02 -2.78 -16.48
CA LYS A 38 -6.57 -2.49 -17.85
C LYS A 38 -5.10 -2.77 -18.14
N GLY A 39 -4.39 -3.42 -17.23
CA GLY A 39 -2.98 -3.74 -17.37
C GLY A 39 -2.04 -2.55 -17.11
N ILE A 40 -0.77 -2.86 -16.86
CA ILE A 40 0.25 -1.89 -16.41
C ILE A 40 0.48 -0.79 -17.45
N ASP A 41 0.56 -1.13 -18.73
CA ASP A 41 0.94 -0.19 -19.78
C ASP A 41 -0.09 0.94 -19.94
N ALA A 42 -1.38 0.62 -19.78
CA ALA A 42 -2.48 1.57 -19.92
C ALA A 42 -2.64 2.53 -18.71
N VAL A 43 -1.94 2.29 -17.60
CA VAL A 43 -1.99 3.17 -16.41
C VAL A 43 -1.13 4.41 -16.61
N THR A 44 -1.67 5.58 -16.23
CA THR A 44 -0.97 6.88 -16.30
C THR A 44 -0.89 7.57 -14.94
N MET A 45 0.17 8.35 -14.71
CA MET A 45 0.35 9.13 -13.46
C MET A 45 -0.80 10.12 -13.22
N LYS A 46 -1.33 10.72 -14.29
CA LYS A 46 -2.44 11.68 -14.24
C LYS A 46 -3.71 11.05 -13.67
N GLU A 47 -4.06 9.88 -14.19
CA GLU A 47 -5.24 9.14 -13.77
C GLU A 47 -5.09 8.59 -12.34
N VAL A 48 -3.91 8.09 -11.98
CA VAL A 48 -3.61 7.69 -10.60
C VAL A 48 -3.85 8.85 -9.64
N GLY A 49 -3.36 10.05 -9.95
CA GLY A 49 -3.60 11.23 -9.11
C GLY A 49 -5.09 11.59 -8.99
N ALA A 50 -5.78 11.66 -10.13
CA ALA A 50 -7.20 11.99 -10.18
C ALA A 50 -8.06 11.02 -9.34
N LEU A 51 -7.76 9.72 -9.41
CA LEU A 51 -8.53 8.69 -8.72
C LEU A 51 -8.08 8.45 -7.26
N ALA A 52 -6.83 8.77 -6.92
CA ALA A 52 -6.34 8.76 -5.53
C ALA A 52 -6.76 10.00 -4.72
N GLY A 53 -7.63 10.86 -5.28
CA GLY A 53 -8.20 12.02 -4.60
C GLY A 53 -7.18 13.12 -4.31
N GLY A 54 -6.21 13.34 -5.20
CA GLY A 54 -5.17 14.35 -5.01
C GLY A 54 -4.69 15.01 -6.30
N PRO A 55 -4.04 16.18 -6.22
CA PRO A 55 -3.39 16.80 -7.37
C PRO A 55 -2.31 15.89 -7.96
N ILE A 56 -2.13 15.91 -9.29
CA ILE A 56 -1.04 15.16 -9.95
C ILE A 56 0.35 15.53 -9.39
N ALA A 57 0.54 16.80 -9.01
CA ALA A 57 1.76 17.27 -8.38
C ALA A 57 2.07 16.54 -7.05
N THR A 58 1.04 16.12 -6.30
CA THR A 58 1.20 15.31 -5.10
C THR A 58 1.71 13.91 -5.45
N VAL A 59 1.24 13.31 -6.55
CA VAL A 59 1.77 12.01 -6.99
C VAL A 59 3.25 12.13 -7.33
N TYR A 60 3.64 13.14 -8.11
CA TYR A 60 5.05 13.36 -8.46
C TYR A 60 5.94 13.71 -7.26
N HIS A 61 5.37 14.32 -6.21
CA HIS A 61 6.10 14.56 -4.97
C HIS A 61 6.52 13.25 -4.27
N TYR A 62 5.70 12.20 -4.34
CA TYR A 62 5.98 10.89 -3.73
C TYR A 62 6.66 9.92 -4.70
N PHE A 63 6.28 9.96 -5.97
CA PHE A 63 6.69 9.00 -6.98
C PHE A 63 7.09 9.74 -8.26
N PRO A 64 8.38 9.77 -8.62
CA PRO A 64 8.83 10.48 -9.82
C PRO A 64 8.32 9.83 -11.12
N SER A 65 7.90 8.56 -11.08
CA SER A 65 7.45 7.82 -12.27
C SER A 65 6.47 6.70 -11.91
N LYS A 66 5.78 6.15 -12.93
CA LYS A 66 4.97 4.93 -12.79
C LYS A 66 5.82 3.77 -12.27
N SER A 67 7.05 3.63 -12.75
CA SER A 67 7.97 2.58 -12.31
C SER A 67 8.33 2.69 -10.83
N ALA A 68 8.42 3.90 -10.27
CA ALA A 68 8.64 4.08 -8.83
C ALA A 68 7.45 3.59 -7.99
N ILE A 69 6.22 3.78 -8.48
CA ILE A 69 5.02 3.20 -7.86
C ILE A 69 5.09 1.67 -7.91
N LEU A 70 5.41 1.12 -9.09
CA LEU A 70 5.51 -0.33 -9.29
C LEU A 70 6.60 -0.95 -8.40
N ALA A 71 7.75 -0.29 -8.25
CA ALA A 71 8.83 -0.75 -7.39
C ALA A 71 8.38 -0.86 -5.92
N MET A 72 7.65 0.15 -5.42
CA MET A 72 7.11 0.10 -4.05
C MET A 72 6.01 -0.95 -3.89
N LEU A 73 5.15 -1.15 -4.90
CA LEU A 73 4.17 -2.24 -4.90
C LEU A 73 4.87 -3.60 -4.83
N TYR A 74 5.91 -3.79 -5.64
CA TYR A 74 6.72 -5.01 -5.64
C TYR A 74 7.41 -5.22 -4.28
N GLU A 75 8.00 -4.19 -3.69
CA GLU A 75 8.65 -4.27 -2.39
C GLU A 75 7.66 -4.69 -1.30
N ARG A 76 6.47 -4.08 -1.25
CA ARG A 76 5.42 -4.49 -0.30
C ARG A 76 4.99 -5.94 -0.50
N PHE A 77 4.79 -6.34 -1.75
CA PHE A 77 4.44 -7.72 -2.09
C PHE A 77 5.55 -8.69 -1.69
N ALA A 78 6.82 -8.34 -1.94
CA ALA A 78 7.97 -9.16 -1.60
C ALA A 78 8.11 -9.33 -0.08
N GLU A 79 7.89 -8.28 0.70
CA GLU A 79 7.90 -8.34 2.17
C GLU A 79 6.76 -9.20 2.71
N GLU A 80 5.54 -9.04 2.20
CA GLU A 80 4.38 -9.86 2.59
C GLU A 80 4.58 -11.34 2.23
N SER A 81 5.08 -11.59 1.01
CA SER A 81 5.41 -12.94 0.53
C SER A 81 6.52 -13.56 1.37
N ARG A 82 7.56 -12.80 1.72
CA ARG A 82 8.66 -13.28 2.57
C ARG A 82 8.17 -13.70 3.95
N ALA A 83 7.31 -12.89 4.56
CA ALA A 83 6.70 -13.21 5.85
C ALA A 83 5.84 -14.49 5.77
N ARG A 84 4.99 -14.60 4.72
CA ARG A 84 4.14 -15.76 4.48
C ARG A 84 4.97 -17.03 4.25
N PHE A 85 5.99 -16.96 3.41
CA PHE A 85 6.87 -18.09 3.11
C PHE A 85 7.69 -18.51 4.33
N GLY A 86 8.20 -17.56 5.12
CA GLY A 86 8.91 -17.86 6.37
C GLY A 86 8.06 -18.69 7.33
N ALA A 87 6.79 -18.34 7.51
CA ALA A 87 5.87 -19.09 8.36
C ALA A 87 5.61 -20.52 7.85
N ILE A 88 5.54 -20.71 6.54
CA ILE A 88 5.32 -22.02 5.92
C ILE A 88 6.56 -22.91 6.03
N ILE A 89 7.76 -22.37 5.75
CA ILE A 89 9.02 -23.11 5.74
C ILE A 89 9.37 -23.65 7.14
N VAL A 90 9.10 -22.88 8.20
CA VAL A 90 9.36 -23.32 9.59
C VAL A 90 8.58 -24.60 9.95
N GLY A 91 7.46 -24.87 9.29
CA GLY A 91 6.64 -26.06 9.52
C GLY A 91 7.09 -27.31 8.76
N ILE A 92 8.16 -27.25 7.95
CA ILE A 92 8.63 -28.38 7.15
C ILE A 92 9.60 -29.23 7.97
N ASN A 93 9.19 -30.43 8.35
CA ASN A 93 10.00 -31.40 9.11
C ASN A 93 10.46 -32.59 8.25
N GLY A 94 10.07 -32.64 6.98
CA GLY A 94 10.50 -33.67 6.04
C GLY A 94 9.95 -33.47 4.64
N LEU A 95 10.37 -34.31 3.70
CA LEU A 95 10.00 -34.23 2.29
C LEU A 95 8.47 -34.31 2.05
N GLY A 96 7.75 -35.02 2.93
CA GLY A 96 6.29 -35.13 2.88
C GLY A 96 5.55 -33.84 3.24
N ASP A 97 6.18 -32.91 3.97
CA ASP A 97 5.57 -31.62 4.32
C ASP A 97 5.74 -30.60 3.19
N VAL A 98 6.66 -30.84 2.25
CA VAL A 98 7.02 -29.89 1.18
C VAL A 98 5.86 -29.70 0.21
N THR A 99 5.18 -30.77 -0.18
CA THR A 99 4.01 -30.69 -1.08
C THR A 99 2.86 -29.95 -0.41
N ALA A 100 2.55 -30.27 0.86
CA ALA A 100 1.53 -29.58 1.64
C ALA A 100 1.89 -28.11 1.95
N ALA A 101 3.18 -27.78 2.04
CA ALA A 101 3.67 -26.41 2.16
C ALA A 101 3.51 -25.65 0.83
N ALA A 102 3.85 -26.27 -0.29
CA ALA A 102 3.69 -25.68 -1.63
C ALA A 102 2.23 -25.38 -1.96
N ASP A 103 1.29 -26.27 -1.62
CA ASP A 103 -0.15 -26.05 -1.81
C ASP A 103 -0.69 -24.86 -1.01
N ARG A 104 -0.05 -24.53 0.13
CA ARG A 104 -0.41 -23.36 0.96
C ARG A 104 0.23 -22.07 0.48
N MET A 105 1.18 -22.13 -0.46
CA MET A 105 1.84 -20.95 -1.05
C MET A 105 1.05 -20.36 -2.23
N LEU A 106 0.35 -21.20 -2.99
CA LEU A 106 -0.58 -20.81 -4.06
C LEU A 106 -1.91 -20.26 -3.51
#